data_AF-A0A090WTF1-F1
#
_entry.id   AF-A0A090WTF1-F1
#
_cell.length_a   1.000
_cell.length_b   1.000
_cell.length_c   1.000
_cell.angle_alpha   90.00
_cell.angle_beta   90.00
_cell.angle_gamma   90.00
#
_symmetry.space_group_name_H-M   'P 1'
#
loop_
_entity.id
_entity.type
_entity.pdbx_description
1 polymer ?
#
loop_
_entity_poly.entity_id
_entity_poly.type
_entity_poly.pdbx_seq_one_letter_code
_entity_poly.pdbx_strand_id
1 'polypeptide(L)'
;MTTQPKKGDLLIAEPAIIGDVSFNRSIVLLADHTNEGSIGFILNKPLEYTINDLIPELDASFKVYNGGPVEQDNLYFIHKIPELIPNSIEISLGIYWGW
;
A
#
# COMPACT_ATOMS: atom_id res chain seq x y z
N MET A 1 -18.68 20.19 0.13
CA MET A 1 -17.53 20.37 -0.77
C MET A 1 -16.92 19.00 -0.97
N THR A 2 -16.82 18.50 -2.20
CA THR A 2 -16.11 17.25 -2.50
C THR A 2 -14.63 17.59 -2.66
N THR A 3 -13.78 17.05 -1.78
CA THR A 3 -12.33 17.20 -1.89
C THR A 3 -11.82 16.29 -3.00
N GLN A 4 -11.03 16.83 -3.92
CA GLN A 4 -10.30 15.99 -4.89
C GLN A 4 -9.22 15.19 -4.15
N PRO A 5 -9.03 13.90 -4.49
CA PRO A 5 -7.98 13.09 -3.89
C PRO A 5 -6.61 13.68 -4.21
N LYS A 6 -5.67 13.56 -3.27
CA LYS A 6 -4.28 13.96 -3.45
C LYS A 6 -3.35 12.91 -2.87
N LYS A 7 -2.10 12.92 -3.32
CA LYS A 7 -1.02 12.13 -2.74
C LYS A 7 -1.00 12.28 -1.21
N GLY A 8 -0.92 11.15 -0.51
CA GLY A 8 -0.98 11.04 0.95
C GLY A 8 -2.38 10.92 1.54
N ASP A 9 -3.45 11.05 0.75
CA ASP A 9 -4.81 10.82 1.24
C ASP A 9 -5.07 9.32 1.49
N LEU A 10 -5.97 9.05 2.44
CA LEU A 10 -6.56 7.74 2.64
C LEU A 10 -7.93 7.69 1.98
N LEU A 11 -8.10 6.79 1.02
CA LEU A 11 -9.40 6.47 0.43
C LEU A 11 -10.04 5.36 1.25
N ILE A 12 -11.25 5.59 1.73
CA ILE A 12 -11.99 4.64 2.56
C ILE A 12 -13.15 4.10 1.72
N ALA A 13 -13.12 2.80 1.43
CA ALA A 13 -14.17 2.17 0.66
C ALA A 13 -15.48 2.09 1.45
N GLU A 14 -16.59 2.37 0.78
CA GLU A 14 -17.91 2.14 1.36
C GLU A 14 -18.18 0.63 1.53
N PRO A 15 -18.98 0.22 2.53
CA PRO A 15 -19.18 -1.19 2.88
C PRO A 15 -19.81 -2.07 1.79
N ALA A 16 -20.44 -1.48 0.76
CA ALA A 16 -21.37 -2.15 -0.14
C ALA A 16 -20.98 -2.07 -1.63
N ILE A 17 -19.69 -2.08 -1.96
CA ILE A 17 -19.28 -2.24 -3.36
C ILE A 17 -19.52 -3.71 -3.76
N ILE A 18 -20.73 -3.98 -4.27
CA ILE A 18 -21.14 -5.30 -4.76
C ILE A 18 -20.31 -5.64 -6.00
N GLY A 19 -19.63 -6.80 -5.97
CA GLY A 19 -18.82 -7.30 -7.07
C GLY A 19 -17.33 -6.93 -7.02
N ASP A 20 -16.91 -6.04 -6.11
CA ASP A 20 -15.50 -5.68 -5.95
C ASP A 20 -14.87 -6.40 -4.75
N VAL A 21 -14.24 -7.55 -5.02
CA VAL A 21 -13.54 -8.33 -3.99
C VAL A 21 -12.27 -7.61 -3.52
N SER A 22 -11.63 -6.86 -4.41
CA SER A 22 -10.32 -6.23 -4.18
C SER A 22 -10.41 -5.01 -3.27
N PHE A 23 -11.42 -4.15 -3.42
CA PHE A 23 -11.51 -2.90 -2.67
C PHE A 23 -12.65 -2.84 -1.64
N ASN A 24 -13.54 -3.85 -1.55
CA ASN A 24 -14.55 -3.90 -0.48
C ASN A 24 -13.87 -3.76 0.90
N ARG A 25 -14.37 -2.80 1.71
CA ARG A 25 -13.88 -2.45 3.06
C ARG A 25 -12.37 -2.16 3.11
N SER A 26 -11.78 -1.72 2.00
CA SER A 26 -10.38 -1.34 1.94
C SER A 26 -10.14 0.08 2.47
N ILE A 27 -8.95 0.29 3.02
CA ILE A 27 -8.35 1.59 3.25
C ILE A 27 -7.15 1.65 2.31
N VAL A 28 -7.17 2.56 1.34
CA VAL A 28 -6.11 2.71 0.34
C VAL A 28 -5.32 3.98 0.64
N LEU A 29 -4.00 3.86 0.79
CA LEU A 29 -3.10 5.02 0.82
C LEU A 29 -2.73 5.43 -0.60
N LEU A 30 -2.99 6.68 -0.97
CA LEU A 30 -2.61 7.21 -2.27
C LEU A 30 -1.11 7.59 -2.24
N ALA A 31 -0.25 6.68 -2.70
CA ALA A 31 1.20 6.86 -2.69
C ALA A 31 1.67 7.88 -3.73
N ASP A 32 0.95 8.00 -4.84
CA ASP A 32 1.14 9.06 -5.83
C ASP A 32 -0.17 9.41 -6.53
N HIS A 33 -0.29 10.65 -7.00
CA HIS A 33 -1.46 11.10 -7.77
C HIS A 33 -1.10 12.25 -8.68
N THR A 34 -1.19 12.00 -9.99
CA THR A 34 -0.92 12.98 -11.04
C THR A 34 -2.04 12.95 -12.08
N ASN A 35 -1.94 13.79 -13.11
CA ASN A 35 -2.88 13.77 -14.23
C ASN A 35 -2.78 12.50 -15.08
N GLU A 36 -1.69 11.73 -14.94
CA GLU A 36 -1.44 10.49 -15.69
C GLU A 36 -2.05 9.27 -14.98
N GLY A 37 -2.31 9.38 -13.67
CA GLY A 37 -2.91 8.30 -12.88
C GLY A 37 -2.58 8.40 -11.39
N SER A 38 -2.89 7.32 -10.69
CA SER A 38 -2.64 7.20 -9.26
C SER A 38 -1.94 5.89 -8.95
N ILE A 39 -1.08 5.91 -7.95
CA ILE A 39 -0.54 4.71 -7.30
C ILE A 39 -1.12 4.68 -5.89
N GLY A 40 -1.60 3.51 -5.46
CA GLY A 40 -2.09 3.35 -4.11
C GLY A 40 -1.99 1.93 -3.59
N PHE A 41 -1.91 1.81 -2.26
CA PHE A 41 -1.74 0.55 -1.56
C PHE A 41 -2.86 0.33 -0.57
N ILE A 42 -3.50 -0.84 -0.62
CA ILE A 42 -4.44 -1.27 0.40
C ILE A 42 -3.68 -1.59 1.70
N LEU A 43 -4.07 -0.97 2.80
CA LEU A 43 -3.37 -1.07 4.10
C LEU A 43 -3.97 -2.11 5.06
N ASN A 44 -5.20 -2.56 4.82
CA ASN A 44 -5.99 -3.29 5.83
C ASN A 44 -6.49 -4.67 5.37
N LYS A 45 -5.86 -5.26 4.34
CA LYS A 45 -6.13 -6.62 3.88
C LYS A 45 -4.91 -7.52 4.11
N PRO A 46 -4.73 -8.08 5.31
CA PRO A 46 -3.62 -9.00 5.57
C PRO A 46 -3.77 -10.26 4.72
N LEU A 47 -2.63 -10.82 4.32
CA LEU A 47 -2.55 -12.12 3.68
C LEU A 47 -2.28 -13.19 4.74
N GLU A 48 -2.48 -14.45 4.37
CA GLU A 48 -2.26 -15.59 5.29
C GLU A 48 -0.77 -15.88 5.50
N TYR A 49 0.09 -15.36 4.63
CA TYR A 49 1.53 -15.50 4.72
C TYR A 49 2.21 -14.29 5.37
N THR A 50 3.36 -14.57 5.98
CA THR A 50 4.29 -13.63 6.60
C THR A 50 5.46 -13.34 5.67
N ILE A 51 6.29 -12.35 6.04
CA ILE A 51 7.52 -12.07 5.28
C ILE A 51 8.47 -13.28 5.21
N ASN A 52 8.48 -14.13 6.24
CA ASN A 52 9.33 -15.32 6.31
C ASN A 52 8.86 -16.42 5.36
N ASP A 53 7.57 -16.46 5.04
CA ASP A 53 7.05 -17.39 4.03
C ASP A 53 7.48 -16.98 2.62
N LEU A 54 7.72 -15.68 2.41
CA LEU A 54 8.21 -15.13 1.13
C LEU A 54 9.74 -15.13 1.03
N ILE A 55 10.42 -14.84 2.14
CA ILE A 55 11.88 -14.71 2.23
C ILE A 55 12.33 -15.45 3.51
N PRO A 56 12.57 -16.77 3.43
CA PRO A 56 12.85 -17.61 4.60
C PRO A 56 14.13 -17.26 5.37
N GLU A 57 15.06 -16.55 4.73
CA GLU A 57 16.33 -16.12 5.34
C GLU A 57 16.18 -14.91 6.27
N LEU A 58 15.06 -14.19 6.21
CA LEU A 58 14.78 -13.07 7.10
C LEU A 58 14.40 -13.56 8.50
N ASP A 59 15.06 -13.07 9.54
CA ASP A 59 14.63 -13.27 10.92
C ASP A 59 13.66 -12.15 11.33
N ALA A 60 12.45 -12.20 10.77
CA ALA A 60 11.39 -11.23 11.01
C ALA A 60 10.03 -11.92 11.18
N SER A 61 8.98 -11.17 11.50
CA SER A 61 7.61 -11.70 11.59
C SER A 61 6.59 -10.67 11.14
N PHE A 62 6.95 -9.90 10.11
CA PHE A 62 6.05 -8.91 9.53
C PHE A 62 4.89 -9.59 8.82
N LYS A 63 3.69 -9.09 9.05
CA LYS A 63 2.52 -9.44 8.25
C LYS A 63 2.68 -8.85 6.85
N VAL A 64 2.32 -9.63 5.84
CA VAL A 64 2.21 -9.14 4.47
C VAL A 64 0.75 -8.78 4.21
N TYR A 65 0.54 -7.73 3.44
CA TYR A 65 -0.78 -7.21 3.09
C TYR A 65 -0.95 -7.29 1.58
N ASN A 66 -2.17 -7.59 1.14
CA ASN A 66 -2.55 -7.48 -0.25
C ASN A 66 -2.58 -5.98 -0.58
N GLY A 67 -1.57 -5.50 -1.30
CA GLY A 67 -1.44 -4.09 -1.67
C GLY A 67 -2.41 -3.65 -2.76
N GLY A 68 -3.00 -4.58 -3.52
CA GLY A 68 -3.89 -4.29 -4.64
C GLY A 68 -3.88 -5.41 -5.70
N PRO A 69 -4.70 -5.26 -6.76
CA PRO A 69 -4.81 -6.27 -7.82
C PRO A 69 -3.69 -6.19 -8.88
N VAL A 70 -2.77 -5.22 -8.77
CA VAL A 70 -1.74 -4.93 -9.77
C VAL A 70 -0.36 -5.26 -9.21
N GLU A 71 0.55 -5.79 -10.03
CA GLU A 71 1.92 -6.14 -9.64
C GLU A 71 2.03 -7.04 -8.39
N GLN A 72 1.18 -8.07 -8.29
CA GLN A 72 1.07 -8.93 -7.09
C GLN A 72 2.31 -9.80 -6.80
N ASP A 73 3.21 -9.95 -7.77
CA ASP A 73 4.48 -10.66 -7.60
C ASP A 73 5.59 -9.78 -6.99
N ASN A 74 5.33 -8.48 -6.80
CA ASN A 74 6.27 -7.52 -6.23
C ASN A 74 5.97 -7.22 -4.76
N LEU A 75 7.03 -7.07 -3.96
CA LEU A 75 6.93 -6.62 -2.58
C LEU A 75 7.26 -5.13 -2.50
N TYR A 76 6.36 -4.37 -1.86
CA TYR A 76 6.55 -2.95 -1.60
C TYR A 76 6.57 -2.68 -0.10
N PHE A 77 7.41 -1.75 0.33
CA PHE A 77 7.52 -1.31 1.72
C PHE A 77 6.95 0.08 1.88
N ILE A 78 6.10 0.28 2.89
CA ILE A 78 5.69 1.60 3.37
C ILE A 78 6.39 1.85 4.71
N HIS A 79 7.24 2.87 4.79
CA HIS A 79 8.19 3.02 5.90
C HIS A 79 8.54 4.49 6.19
N LYS A 80 9.37 4.71 7.23
CA LYS A 80 9.85 6.05 7.67
C LYS A 80 11.37 6.15 7.77
N ILE A 81 12.08 5.23 7.12
CA ILE A 81 13.53 5.04 7.20
C ILE A 81 14.18 5.09 5.81
N PRO A 82 14.08 6.22 5.08
CA PRO A 82 14.60 6.36 3.72
C PRO A 82 16.13 6.16 3.62
N GLU A 83 16.85 6.28 4.72
CA GLU A 83 18.29 6.03 4.81
C GLU A 83 18.66 4.54 4.74
N LEU A 84 17.74 3.64 5.12
CA LEU A 84 17.95 2.19 5.07
C LEU A 84 17.40 1.55 3.79
N ILE A 85 16.41 2.18 3.14
CA ILE A 85 15.85 1.76 1.87
C ILE A 85 16.10 2.88 0.85
N PRO A 86 17.25 2.86 0.16
CA PRO A 86 17.62 3.92 -0.77
C PRO A 86 16.69 3.93 -1.98
N ASN A 87 16.50 5.12 -2.57
CA ASN A 87 15.59 5.38 -3.71
C ASN A 87 14.09 5.32 -3.39
N SER A 88 13.70 5.22 -2.10
CA SER A 88 12.31 5.37 -1.72
C SER A 88 11.74 6.74 -2.09
N ILE A 89 10.46 6.76 -2.46
CA ILE A 89 9.71 7.95 -2.85
C ILE A 89 8.86 8.41 -1.66
N GLU A 90 9.00 9.67 -1.26
CA GLU A 90 8.16 10.22 -0.20
C GLU A 90 6.69 10.28 -0.65
N ILE A 91 5.79 9.79 0.18
CA ILE A 91 4.34 9.94 0.02
C ILE A 91 3.91 11.27 0.66
N SER A 92 4.04 11.36 1.99
CA SER A 92 3.64 12.52 2.80
C SER A 92 4.05 12.29 4.26
N LEU A 93 4.27 13.37 5.02
CA LEU A 93 4.54 13.32 6.48
C LEU A 93 5.71 12.39 6.87
N GLY A 94 6.76 12.34 6.03
CA GLY A 94 7.91 11.44 6.25
C GLY A 94 7.58 9.96 6.12
N ILE A 95 6.45 9.61 5.50
CA ILE A 95 6.12 8.25 5.06
C ILE A 95 6.59 8.10 3.61
N TYR A 96 7.32 7.03 3.34
CA TYR A 96 7.90 6.70 2.06
C TYR A 96 7.39 5.35 1.57
N TRP A 97 7.42 5.15 0.26
CA TRP A 97 7.31 3.82 -0.33
C TRP A 97 8.51 3.48 -1.21
N GLY A 98 8.83 2.19 -1.29
CA GLY A 98 9.94 1.65 -2.07
C GLY A 98 9.81 0.14 -2.23
N TRP A 99 10.77 -0.46 -2.92
CA TRP A 99 10.88 -1.90 -3.16
C TRP A 99 12.29 -2.38 -2.81
#